data_AF-A0A378I5S4-F1
#
_entry.id   AF-A0A378I5S4-F1
#
_cell.length_a   1.000
_cell.length_b   1.000
_cell.length_c   1.000
_cell.angle_alpha   90.00
_cell.angle_beta   90.00
_cell.angle_gamma   90.00
#
_symmetry.space_group_name_H-M   'P 1'
#
loop_
_entity.id
_entity.type
_entity.pdbx_description
1 polymer ?
#
loop_
_entity_poly.entity_id
_entity_poly.type
_entity_poly.pdbx_seq_one_letter_code
_entity_poly.pdbx_strand_id
1 'polypeptide(L)'
;MKTFLALICSLFINNLSAATTLKQALSDYCNESGGQVETMPAQFGTSAGLVEGFSKNFCTFKIDNGFIAVGLTTFASSKPNIAATLIKQLPPIAPDSPLLKGKYNNPSLNFCKNLGGSSISFLVASGGFSNALGQTDICVFGDGSMVSGWSLLYIANGRTGYHVVREKIKADPLTIQIPNQK
;
A
#
# COMPACT_ATOMS: atom_id res chain seq x y z
N MET A 1 28.43 36.53 -19.28
CA MET A 1 28.40 35.09 -18.92
C MET A 1 28.67 34.83 -17.42
N LYS A 2 28.33 35.76 -16.50
CA LYS A 2 28.47 35.57 -15.03
C LYS A 2 27.14 35.57 -14.28
N THR A 3 26.07 36.07 -14.90
CA THR A 3 24.74 36.22 -14.30
C THR A 3 23.86 34.97 -14.41
N PHE A 4 24.20 34.04 -15.31
CA PHE A 4 23.41 32.80 -15.53
C PHE A 4 23.73 31.68 -14.53
N LEU A 5 24.89 31.74 -13.85
CA LEU A 5 25.32 30.68 -12.93
C LEU A 5 24.67 30.81 -11.53
N ALA A 6 24.25 32.01 -11.14
CA ALA A 6 23.65 32.25 -9.82
C ALA A 6 22.18 31.78 -9.74
N LEU A 7 21.43 31.83 -10.83
CA LEU A 7 20.00 31.47 -10.85
C LEU A 7 19.77 29.95 -10.75
N ILE A 8 20.72 29.16 -11.27
CA ILE A 8 20.64 27.70 -11.28
C ILE A 8 20.84 27.14 -9.86
N CYS A 9 21.70 27.75 -9.05
CA CYS A 9 21.97 27.27 -7.68
C CYS A 9 20.79 27.49 -6.71
N SER A 10 20.00 28.57 -6.90
CA SER A 10 18.84 28.88 -6.05
C SER A 10 17.63 27.95 -6.28
N LEU A 11 17.49 27.36 -7.46
CA LEU A 11 16.38 26.45 -7.78
C LEU A 11 16.56 25.03 -7.19
N PHE A 12 17.79 24.58 -6.96
CA PHE A 12 18.04 23.25 -6.38
C PHE A 12 17.80 23.19 -4.87
N ILE A 13 18.05 24.28 -4.13
CA ILE A 13 17.92 24.29 -2.66
C ILE A 13 16.44 24.23 -2.23
N ASN A 14 15.54 24.91 -2.95
CA ASN A 14 14.12 24.96 -2.59
C ASN A 14 13.38 23.62 -2.75
N ASN A 15 13.78 22.82 -3.75
CA ASN A 15 13.11 21.55 -4.05
C ASN A 15 13.41 20.45 -3.02
N LEU A 16 14.60 20.48 -2.41
CA LEU A 16 15.01 19.46 -1.43
C LEU A 16 14.28 19.61 -0.09
N SER A 17 14.02 20.86 0.33
CA SER A 17 13.23 21.16 1.53
C SER A 17 11.78 20.71 1.38
N ALA A 18 11.13 21.00 0.24
CA ALA A 18 9.72 20.65 0.03
C ALA A 18 9.47 19.13 0.02
N ALA A 19 10.33 18.35 -0.63
CA ALA A 19 10.21 16.89 -0.66
C ALA A 19 10.38 16.26 0.74
N THR A 20 11.29 16.81 1.55
CA THR A 20 11.53 16.38 2.93
C THR A 20 10.32 16.71 3.81
N THR A 21 9.77 17.92 3.70
CA THR A 21 8.57 18.34 4.43
C THR A 21 7.36 17.48 4.08
N LEU A 22 7.16 17.13 2.80
CA LEU A 22 6.07 16.26 2.39
C LEU A 22 6.22 14.86 3.00
N LYS A 23 7.40 14.25 2.91
CA LYS A 23 7.65 12.91 3.47
C LYS A 23 7.42 12.88 4.99
N GLN A 24 7.81 13.95 5.69
CA GLN A 24 7.57 14.10 7.12
C GLN A 24 6.07 14.20 7.42
N ALA A 25 5.35 15.09 6.73
CA ALA A 25 3.90 15.26 6.92
C ALA A 25 3.10 13.97 6.67
N LEU A 26 3.49 13.16 5.68
CA LEU A 26 2.86 11.84 5.45
C LEU A 26 3.12 10.89 6.62
N SER A 27 4.35 10.90 7.15
CA SER A 27 4.75 10.08 8.28
C SER A 27 4.03 10.49 9.58
N ASP A 28 3.97 11.80 9.84
CA ASP A 28 3.27 12.37 11.00
C ASP A 28 1.80 11.97 10.98
N TYR A 29 1.14 12.11 9.83
CA TYR A 29 -0.26 11.72 9.69
C TYR A 29 -0.49 10.22 9.94
N CYS A 30 0.43 9.35 9.50
CA CYS A 30 0.35 7.92 9.81
C CYS A 30 0.40 7.68 11.32
N ASN A 31 1.36 8.30 12.02
CA ASN A 31 1.54 8.14 13.46
C ASN A 31 0.36 8.73 14.26
N GLU A 32 -0.11 9.93 13.90
CA GLU A 32 -1.28 10.58 14.50
C GLU A 32 -2.57 9.77 14.31
N SER A 33 -2.65 9.01 13.22
CA SER A 33 -3.77 8.11 12.95
C SER A 33 -3.70 6.79 13.72
N GLY A 34 -2.67 6.59 14.56
CA GLY A 34 -2.44 5.37 15.35
C GLY A 34 -1.66 4.28 14.61
N GLY A 35 -1.10 4.59 13.45
CA GLY A 35 -0.25 3.69 12.68
C GLY A 35 1.23 3.87 13.02
N GLN A 36 2.08 3.12 12.32
CA GLN A 36 3.53 3.26 12.34
C GLN A 36 4.09 3.28 10.93
N VAL A 37 5.08 4.12 10.67
CA VAL A 37 5.77 4.11 9.38
C VAL A 37 6.82 3.02 9.37
N GLU A 38 6.67 2.05 8.47
CA GLU A 38 7.65 0.99 8.25
C GLU A 38 8.25 1.06 6.84
N THR A 39 9.57 0.97 6.76
CA THR A 39 10.27 0.81 5.49
C THR A 39 10.42 -0.68 5.22
N MET A 40 9.70 -1.19 4.22
CA MET A 40 9.67 -2.61 3.89
C MET A 40 10.40 -2.82 2.56
N PRO A 41 11.50 -3.60 2.52
CA PRO A 41 12.08 -4.06 1.26
C PRO A 41 11.17 -5.08 0.59
N ALA A 42 11.12 -5.05 -0.74
CA ALA A 42 10.71 -6.22 -1.50
C ALA A 42 11.74 -7.33 -1.23
N GLN A 43 11.29 -8.54 -0.94
CA GLN A 43 12.15 -9.67 -0.67
C GLN A 43 11.73 -10.84 -1.55
N PHE A 44 12.70 -11.60 -2.06
CA PHE A 44 12.45 -12.79 -2.87
C PHE A 44 13.47 -13.90 -2.56
N GLY A 45 13.00 -15.14 -2.51
CA GLY A 45 13.84 -16.31 -2.25
C GLY A 45 14.56 -16.81 -3.50
N THR A 46 15.86 -17.01 -3.40
CA THR A 46 16.70 -17.65 -4.43
C THR A 46 17.31 -18.94 -3.88
N SER A 47 17.92 -19.75 -4.74
CA SER A 47 18.69 -20.93 -4.30
C SER A 47 19.86 -20.57 -3.37
N ALA A 48 20.36 -19.33 -3.41
CA ALA A 48 21.45 -18.83 -2.58
C ALA A 48 20.98 -18.13 -1.30
N GLY A 49 19.66 -18.04 -1.06
CA GLY A 49 19.07 -17.35 0.09
C GLY A 49 18.14 -16.20 -0.30
N LEU A 50 17.84 -15.33 0.67
CA LEU A 50 16.94 -14.20 0.51
C LEU A 50 17.69 -13.03 -0.15
N VAL A 51 17.06 -12.42 -1.14
CA VAL A 51 17.53 -11.20 -1.79
C VAL A 51 16.53 -10.09 -1.54
N GLU A 52 17.04 -8.93 -1.12
CA GLU A 52 16.26 -7.70 -0.96
C GLU A 52 16.33 -6.87 -2.25
N GLY A 53 15.19 -6.32 -2.63
CA GLY A 53 15.00 -5.40 -3.75
C GLY A 53 14.72 -3.99 -3.25
N PHE A 54 13.89 -3.26 -4.00
CA PHE A 54 13.54 -1.88 -3.65
C PHE A 54 12.67 -1.83 -2.39
N SER A 55 12.86 -0.77 -1.60
CA SER A 55 12.05 -0.53 -0.40
C SER A 55 10.95 0.50 -0.64
N LYS A 56 9.85 0.34 0.09
CA LYS A 56 8.73 1.29 0.15
C LYS A 56 8.33 1.56 1.59
N ASN A 57 7.82 2.76 1.83
CA ASN A 57 7.27 3.13 3.12
C ASN A 57 5.79 2.77 3.16
N PHE A 58 5.38 2.10 4.23
CA PHE A 58 4.00 1.74 4.52
C PHE A 58 3.58 2.37 5.84
N CYS A 59 2.32 2.78 5.93
CA CYS A 59 1.66 3.00 7.19
C CYS A 59 1.06 1.67 7.65
N THR A 60 1.57 1.16 8.77
CA THR A 60 1.20 -0.15 9.31
C THR A 60 0.39 0.00 10.59
N PHE A 61 -0.49 -0.98 10.84
CA PHE A 61 -1.25 -1.07 12.08
C PHE A 61 -1.20 -2.50 12.61
N LYS A 62 -1.20 -2.63 13.94
CA LYS A 62 -1.35 -3.91 14.64
C LYS A 62 -2.69 -3.91 15.36
N ILE A 63 -3.66 -4.65 14.82
CA ILE A 63 -5.05 -4.66 15.32
C ILE A 63 -5.50 -6.11 15.42
N ASP A 64 -5.98 -6.51 16.61
CA ASP A 64 -6.52 -7.86 16.84
C ASP A 64 -5.55 -8.97 16.41
N ASN A 65 -4.27 -8.85 16.83
CA ASN A 65 -3.14 -9.70 16.41
C ASN A 65 -2.88 -9.76 14.89
N GLY A 66 -3.62 -9.01 14.09
CA GLY A 66 -3.41 -8.88 12.67
C GLY A 66 -2.54 -7.69 12.31
N PHE A 67 -2.00 -7.75 11.11
CA PHE A 67 -1.11 -6.74 10.55
C PHE A 67 -1.79 -6.10 9.34
N ILE A 68 -1.86 -4.77 9.35
CA ILE A 68 -2.38 -3.99 8.24
C ILE A 68 -1.22 -3.23 7.62
N ALA A 69 -1.07 -3.28 6.30
CA ALA A 69 -0.12 -2.43 5.58
C ALA A 69 -0.83 -1.67 4.44
N VAL A 70 -0.71 -0.34 4.45
CA VAL A 70 -1.14 0.56 3.37
C VAL A 70 0.06 1.38 2.96
N GLY A 71 0.31 1.58 1.67
CA GLY A 71 1.43 2.42 1.21
C GLY A 71 1.34 3.80 1.85
N LEU A 72 2.45 4.37 2.31
CA LEU A 72 2.43 5.65 3.05
C LEU A 72 1.80 6.78 2.21
N THR A 73 2.15 6.84 0.93
CA THR A 73 1.58 7.79 -0.04
C THR A 73 0.16 7.42 -0.48
N THR A 74 -0.34 6.25 -0.12
CA THR A 74 -1.76 5.87 -0.30
C THR A 74 -2.58 6.31 0.90
N PHE A 75 -2.10 6.00 2.11
CA PHE A 75 -2.78 6.26 3.37
C PHE A 75 -2.92 7.77 3.65
N ALA A 76 -1.82 8.50 3.54
CA ALA A 76 -1.71 9.90 3.97
C ALA A 76 -1.85 10.92 2.80
N SER A 77 -2.10 10.46 1.57
CA SER A 77 -2.31 11.36 0.44
C SER A 77 -3.68 12.03 0.52
N SER A 78 -3.75 13.32 0.19
CA SER A 78 -5.02 14.01 -0.06
C SER A 78 -5.54 13.77 -1.47
N LYS A 79 -4.72 13.27 -2.40
CA LYS A 79 -5.13 12.96 -3.77
C LYS A 79 -5.88 11.61 -3.80
N PRO A 80 -7.09 11.57 -4.39
CA PRO A 80 -7.80 10.33 -4.67
C PRO A 80 -6.93 9.32 -5.40
N ASN A 81 -7.05 8.05 -5.02
CA ASN A 81 -6.29 6.94 -5.59
C ASN A 81 -7.06 5.61 -5.47
N ILE A 82 -6.67 4.62 -6.26
CA ILE A 82 -7.40 3.36 -6.41
C ILE A 82 -7.42 2.56 -5.10
N ALA A 83 -6.28 2.35 -4.44
CA ALA A 83 -6.24 1.59 -3.19
C ALA A 83 -7.09 2.26 -2.09
N ALA A 84 -6.99 3.58 -1.92
CA ALA A 84 -7.82 4.33 -0.97
C ALA A 84 -9.32 4.19 -1.28
N THR A 85 -9.68 4.24 -2.57
CA THR A 85 -11.06 4.03 -3.03
C THR A 85 -11.55 2.64 -2.64
N LEU A 86 -10.77 1.61 -2.93
CA LEU A 86 -11.12 0.22 -2.59
C LEU A 86 -11.22 0.02 -1.07
N ILE A 87 -10.31 0.58 -0.28
CA ILE A 87 -10.39 0.53 1.19
C ILE A 87 -11.71 1.11 1.69
N LYS A 88 -12.14 2.25 1.14
CA LYS A 88 -13.38 2.95 1.55
C LYS A 88 -14.66 2.30 1.02
N GLN A 89 -14.65 1.77 -0.20
CA GLN A 89 -15.87 1.42 -0.93
C GLN A 89 -16.09 -0.07 -1.17
N LEU A 90 -15.09 -0.93 -0.93
CA LEU A 90 -15.32 -2.36 -1.10
C LEU A 90 -16.42 -2.85 -0.14
N PRO A 91 -17.47 -3.52 -0.65
CA PRO A 91 -18.44 -4.18 0.18
C PRO A 91 -17.81 -5.42 0.84
N PRO A 92 -18.47 -5.99 1.86
CA PRO A 92 -18.08 -7.28 2.40
C PRO A 92 -17.96 -8.34 1.30
N ILE A 93 -16.88 -9.11 1.35
CA ILE A 93 -16.51 -10.16 0.41
C ILE A 93 -16.82 -11.51 1.05
N ALA A 94 -17.76 -12.24 0.43
CA ALA A 94 -18.12 -13.58 0.86
C ALA A 94 -16.92 -14.55 0.74
N PRO A 95 -16.79 -15.55 1.63
CA PRO A 95 -15.69 -16.52 1.59
C PRO A 95 -15.56 -17.30 0.27
N ASP A 96 -16.65 -17.49 -0.46
CA ASP A 96 -16.72 -18.19 -1.74
C ASP A 96 -16.69 -17.25 -2.96
N SER A 97 -16.47 -15.95 -2.74
CA SER A 97 -16.42 -14.92 -3.77
C SER A 97 -15.50 -15.32 -4.93
N PRO A 98 -15.92 -15.10 -6.20
CA PRO A 98 -15.04 -15.26 -7.36
C PRO A 98 -13.75 -14.44 -7.26
N LEU A 99 -13.76 -13.33 -6.53
CA LEU A 99 -12.57 -12.50 -6.34
C LEU A 99 -11.45 -13.26 -5.61
N LEU A 100 -11.77 -14.22 -4.73
CA LEU A 100 -10.77 -15.01 -3.98
C LEU A 100 -10.22 -16.20 -4.79
N LYS A 101 -10.84 -16.52 -5.94
CA LYS A 101 -10.53 -17.70 -6.77
C LYS A 101 -9.59 -17.32 -7.92
N GLY A 102 -8.73 -18.24 -8.32
CA GLY A 102 -7.82 -18.03 -9.44
C GLY A 102 -6.68 -19.04 -9.50
N LYS A 103 -5.66 -18.71 -10.29
CA LYS A 103 -4.48 -19.56 -10.54
C LYS A 103 -3.58 -19.75 -9.32
N TYR A 104 -3.65 -18.84 -8.34
CA TYR A 104 -2.72 -18.82 -7.22
C TYR A 104 -3.30 -19.51 -5.99
N ASN A 105 -2.45 -20.23 -5.23
CA ASN A 105 -2.87 -20.87 -3.99
C ASN A 105 -3.20 -19.87 -2.88
N ASN A 106 -2.59 -18.68 -2.89
CA ASN A 106 -2.88 -17.62 -1.94
C ASN A 106 -4.15 -16.85 -2.35
N PRO A 107 -5.26 -16.90 -1.59
CA PRO A 107 -6.49 -16.19 -1.93
C PRO A 107 -6.34 -14.68 -2.01
N SER A 108 -5.48 -14.06 -1.19
CA SER A 108 -5.27 -12.61 -1.25
C SER A 108 -4.56 -12.18 -2.54
N LEU A 109 -3.71 -13.04 -3.10
CA LEU A 109 -3.08 -12.80 -4.39
C LEU A 109 -4.09 -12.89 -5.54
N ASN A 110 -5.00 -13.88 -5.50
CA ASN A 110 -6.11 -13.93 -6.46
C ASN A 110 -6.99 -12.68 -6.33
N PHE A 111 -7.36 -12.30 -5.10
CA PHE A 111 -8.14 -11.09 -4.80
C PHE A 111 -7.51 -9.85 -5.41
N CYS A 112 -6.21 -9.68 -5.17
CA CYS A 112 -5.43 -8.61 -5.74
C CYS A 112 -5.51 -8.54 -7.26
N LYS A 113 -5.28 -9.68 -7.93
CA LYS A 113 -5.26 -9.79 -9.38
C LYS A 113 -6.63 -9.57 -10.00
N ASN A 114 -7.68 -10.10 -9.36
CA ASN A 114 -9.06 -9.96 -9.82
C ASN A 114 -9.61 -8.53 -9.64
N LEU A 115 -9.04 -7.74 -8.72
CA LEU A 115 -9.30 -6.30 -8.60
C LEU A 115 -8.50 -5.44 -9.61
N GLY A 116 -7.74 -6.06 -10.52
CA GLY A 116 -6.88 -5.36 -11.46
C GLY A 116 -5.57 -4.84 -10.85
N GLY A 117 -5.27 -5.24 -9.62
CA GLY A 117 -4.00 -4.97 -8.97
C GLY A 117 -2.90 -5.92 -9.43
N SER A 118 -1.66 -5.56 -9.14
CA SER A 118 -0.49 -6.42 -9.26
C SER A 118 0.14 -6.64 -7.90
N SER A 119 0.87 -7.74 -7.75
CA SER A 119 1.61 -8.05 -6.54
C SER A 119 2.87 -8.81 -6.91
N ILE A 120 3.88 -8.76 -6.05
CA ILE A 120 5.06 -9.62 -6.14
C ILE A 120 4.56 -11.05 -5.92
N SER A 121 4.59 -11.85 -6.98
CA SER A 121 4.00 -13.19 -6.99
C SER A 121 4.95 -14.21 -6.38
N PHE A 122 4.44 -15.07 -5.50
CA PHE A 122 5.15 -16.17 -4.84
C PHE A 122 5.61 -17.32 -5.78
N LEU A 123 5.61 -17.17 -7.11
CA LEU A 123 5.67 -18.32 -8.03
C LEU A 123 7.03 -18.60 -8.70
N VAL A 124 7.97 -17.64 -8.73
CA VAL A 124 9.30 -17.88 -9.34
C VAL A 124 10.43 -17.72 -8.31
N ALA A 125 10.17 -16.89 -7.32
CA ALA A 125 10.92 -16.72 -6.09
C ALA A 125 9.88 -16.26 -5.07
N SER A 126 9.53 -17.09 -4.07
CA SER A 126 8.59 -16.71 -3.01
C SER A 126 8.94 -15.31 -2.50
N GLY A 127 8.02 -14.35 -2.63
CA GLY A 127 8.37 -12.96 -2.39
C GLY A 127 7.19 -12.07 -2.07
N GLY A 128 7.51 -10.93 -1.48
CA GLY A 128 6.57 -9.94 -0.96
C GLY A 128 7.34 -8.78 -0.36
N PHE A 129 6.65 -7.82 0.24
CA PHE A 129 7.32 -6.83 1.07
C PHE A 129 7.51 -7.39 2.45
N SER A 130 8.70 -7.22 3.03
CA SER A 130 9.02 -7.82 4.33
C SER A 130 9.26 -6.79 5.42
N ASN A 131 8.95 -7.18 6.66
CA ASN A 131 9.40 -6.52 7.87
C ASN A 131 9.78 -7.59 8.91
N ALA A 132 9.94 -7.20 10.18
CA ALA A 132 10.24 -8.12 11.27
C ALA A 132 9.16 -9.20 11.52
N LEU A 133 7.95 -9.05 10.97
CA LEU A 133 6.86 -10.03 11.06
C LEU A 133 6.86 -11.04 9.89
N GLY A 134 7.74 -10.86 8.91
CA GLY A 134 7.82 -11.70 7.72
C GLY A 134 7.38 -10.98 6.43
N GLN A 135 7.03 -11.76 5.41
CA GLN A 135 6.61 -11.24 4.11
C GLN A 135 5.09 -11.01 4.08
N THR A 136 4.66 -9.95 3.40
CA THR A 136 3.27 -9.66 3.09
C THR A 136 3.09 -9.38 1.60
N ASP A 137 2.00 -9.88 1.03
CA ASP A 137 1.55 -9.50 -0.30
C ASP A 137 1.00 -8.08 -0.28
N ILE A 138 1.55 -7.25 -1.17
CA ILE A 138 1.08 -5.88 -1.41
C ILE A 138 0.45 -5.83 -2.78
N CYS A 139 -0.81 -5.40 -2.84
CA CYS A 139 -1.45 -4.96 -4.07
C CYS A 139 -0.96 -3.59 -4.46
N VAL A 140 -0.53 -3.47 -5.70
CA VAL A 140 -0.10 -2.24 -6.36
C VAL A 140 -1.02 -2.00 -7.54
N PHE A 141 -1.65 -0.82 -7.60
CA PHE A 141 -2.57 -0.46 -8.68
C PHE A 141 -1.88 0.43 -9.72
N GLY A 142 -2.57 0.67 -10.84
CA GLY A 142 -2.02 1.41 -12.00
C GLY A 142 -1.62 2.86 -11.69
N ASP A 143 -2.15 3.46 -10.62
CA ASP A 143 -1.77 4.78 -10.12
C ASP A 143 -0.63 4.74 -9.08
N GLY A 144 -0.04 3.56 -8.86
CA GLY A 144 1.03 3.32 -7.90
C GLY A 144 0.58 3.27 -6.44
N SER A 145 -0.73 3.36 -6.17
CA SER A 145 -1.27 3.19 -4.82
C SER A 145 -1.15 1.73 -4.36
N MET A 146 -0.97 1.53 -3.05
CA MET A 146 -0.58 0.25 -2.47
C MET A 146 -1.36 -0.09 -1.21
N VAL A 147 -1.77 -1.35 -1.06
CA VAL A 147 -2.38 -1.92 0.16
C VAL A 147 -2.16 -3.42 0.20
N SER A 148 -1.98 -4.02 1.37
CA SER A 148 -1.94 -5.49 1.47
C SER A 148 -3.27 -6.12 1.04
N GLY A 149 -3.20 -7.24 0.32
CA GLY A 149 -4.40 -7.96 -0.13
C GLY A 149 -5.26 -8.43 1.05
N TRP A 150 -4.62 -8.96 2.09
CA TRP A 150 -5.29 -9.34 3.33
C TRP A 150 -5.84 -8.14 4.11
N SER A 151 -5.08 -7.04 4.19
CA SER A 151 -5.60 -5.79 4.79
C SER A 151 -6.92 -5.37 4.14
N LEU A 152 -6.93 -5.35 2.81
CA LEU A 152 -8.09 -4.90 2.05
C LEU A 152 -9.31 -5.80 2.30
N LEU A 153 -9.09 -7.12 2.33
CA LEU A 153 -10.14 -8.09 2.62
C LEU A 153 -10.70 -7.94 4.04
N TYR A 154 -9.84 -7.81 5.05
CA TYR A 154 -10.27 -7.68 6.45
C TYR A 154 -10.97 -6.36 6.73
N ILE A 155 -10.52 -5.26 6.09
CA ILE A 155 -11.21 -3.98 6.16
C ILE A 155 -12.60 -4.08 5.51
N ALA A 156 -12.69 -4.66 4.31
CA ALA A 156 -13.96 -4.82 3.59
C ALA A 156 -14.98 -5.65 4.38
N ASN A 157 -14.51 -6.72 5.05
CA ASN A 157 -15.33 -7.59 5.88
C ASN A 157 -15.63 -7.06 7.28
N GLY A 158 -15.18 -5.84 7.62
CA GLY A 158 -15.48 -5.21 8.90
C GLY A 158 -14.91 -5.97 10.11
N ARG A 159 -13.73 -6.58 9.97
CA ARG A 159 -13.06 -7.24 11.11
C ARG A 159 -12.89 -6.23 12.26
N THR A 160 -13.09 -6.68 13.50
CA THR A 160 -13.05 -5.83 14.69
C THR A 160 -11.81 -4.94 14.72
N GLY A 161 -12.02 -3.62 14.83
CA GLY A 161 -10.97 -2.59 14.85
C GLY A 161 -10.45 -2.14 13.48
N TYR A 162 -10.69 -2.87 12.39
CA TYR A 162 -10.15 -2.52 11.06
C TYR A 162 -10.87 -1.33 10.41
N HIS A 163 -12.09 -0.99 10.89
CA HIS A 163 -12.82 0.21 10.48
C HIS A 163 -12.05 1.50 10.77
N VAL A 164 -11.22 1.52 11.82
CA VAL A 164 -10.37 2.68 12.15
C VAL A 164 -9.45 3.03 10.99
N VAL A 165 -8.85 2.02 10.34
CA VAL A 165 -7.98 2.26 9.18
C VAL A 165 -8.78 2.83 8.01
N ARG A 166 -9.97 2.27 7.74
CA ARG A 166 -10.87 2.78 6.68
C ARG A 166 -11.20 4.25 6.88
N GLU A 167 -11.55 4.64 8.09
CA GLU A 167 -11.94 6.01 8.47
C GLU A 167 -10.77 6.99 8.41
N LYS A 168 -9.53 6.51 8.63
CA LYS A 168 -8.32 7.32 8.61
C LYS A 168 -7.63 7.40 7.25
N ILE A 169 -8.14 6.75 6.21
CA ILE A 169 -7.67 6.98 4.84
C ILE A 169 -7.99 8.43 4.45
N LYS A 170 -6.93 9.22 4.23
CA LYS A 170 -7.06 10.67 3.98
C LYS A 170 -7.68 10.99 2.62
N ALA A 171 -7.35 10.22 1.59
CA ALA A 171 -7.78 10.49 0.22
C ALA A 171 -9.29 10.25 0.04
N ASP A 172 -9.97 11.13 -0.67
CA ASP A 172 -11.34 10.89 -1.11
C ASP A 172 -11.41 9.75 -2.13
N PRO A 173 -12.53 9.00 -2.20
CA PRO A 173 -12.70 7.96 -3.20
C PRO A 173 -12.76 8.51 -4.63
N LEU A 174 -12.24 7.73 -5.58
CA LEU A 174 -12.46 7.93 -7.01
C LEU A 174 -13.86 7.46 -7.42
N THR A 175 -14.37 8.01 -8.52
CA THR A 175 -15.55 7.46 -9.21
C THR A 175 -15.10 6.37 -10.18
N ILE A 176 -14.97 5.13 -9.70
CA ILE A 176 -14.59 3.97 -10.51
C ILE A 176 -15.57 2.81 -10.31
N GLN A 177 -15.69 1.96 -11.33
CA GLN A 177 -16.40 0.69 -11.18
C GLN A 177 -15.50 -0.30 -10.46
N ILE A 178 -15.97 -0.83 -9.33
CA ILE A 178 -15.26 -1.89 -8.60
C ILE A 178 -15.62 -3.23 -9.26
N PRO A 179 -14.65 -4.07 -9.65
CA PRO A 179 -14.93 -5.36 -10.25
C PRO A 179 -15.85 -6.23 -9.40
N ASN A 180 -16.76 -6.96 -10.06
CA ASN A 180 -17.70 -7.92 -9.46
C ASN A 180 -18.73 -7.35 -8.47
N GLN A 181 -19.25 -6.14 -8.74
CA GLN A 181 -20.48 -5.61 -8.10
C GLN A 181 -21.79 -6.23 -8.66
N LYS A 182 -21.77 -7.49 -9.10
CA LYS A 182 -23.00 -8.17 -9.57
C LYS A 182 -23.54 -9.11 -8.50
#